data_AF-A0A958TF74-F1
#
_entry.id   AF-A0A958TF74-F1
#
_cell.length_a   1.000
_cell.length_b   1.000
_cell.length_c   1.000
_cell.angle_alpha   90.00
_cell.angle_beta   90.00
_cell.angle_gamma   90.00
#
_symmetry.space_group_name_H-M   'P 1'
#
loop_
_entity.id
_entity.type
_entity.pdbx_description
1 polymer ?
#
loop_
_entity_poly.entity_id
_entity_poly.type
_entity_poly.pdbx_seq_one_letter_code
_entity_poly.pdbx_strand_id
1 'polypeptide(L)'
;MKNLMEIQKASGQRVKFSLPKLRKSLQRSGADQKTIQEILDRVRDELYQGISTQEIYNRAFAMLKKRKSIFASKYKLKKAIYELGPTGFPFERFVAALLEYSGYEVAVGQYFQGKCVSHEVDVVAKKNGQYIVAECKFHGDPSRKCDVKVPLYIHSRYMDILNDPSGNSPNEGWVVTNTQFTQDAVAFGTCVGLFLLSWDFPKGNSLKDRIDRLGLYPITVSTLMSEREKGFLLERDVVLCRQLLQKHFYLDHLGISEQRKDRIMNEMKMLANRY
;
A
#
# COMPACT_ATOMS: atom_id res chain seq x y z
N MET A 1 -13.94 -23.80 -21.85
CA MET A 1 -14.43 -22.64 -22.63
C MET A 1 -14.44 -21.31 -21.84
N LYS A 2 -14.80 -21.29 -20.54
CA LYS A 2 -14.86 -20.02 -19.76
C LYS A 2 -13.51 -19.27 -19.55
N ASN A 3 -12.36 -19.95 -19.66
CA ASN A 3 -11.04 -19.30 -19.61
C ASN A 3 -10.72 -18.40 -20.82
N LEU A 4 -11.56 -18.41 -21.86
CA LEU A 4 -11.41 -17.57 -23.05
C LEU A 4 -12.29 -16.33 -23.03
N MET A 5 -13.16 -16.16 -22.02
CA MET A 5 -14.04 -14.99 -21.90
C MET A 5 -13.23 -13.72 -21.73
N GLU A 6 -13.66 -12.66 -22.41
CA GLU A 6 -13.07 -11.34 -22.22
C GLU A 6 -13.76 -10.60 -21.07
N ILE A 7 -12.95 -9.99 -20.22
CA ILE A 7 -13.36 -9.17 -19.09
C ILE A 7 -12.89 -7.74 -19.29
N GLN A 8 -13.59 -6.78 -18.69
CA GLN A 8 -13.24 -5.37 -18.78
C GLN A 8 -12.45 -4.90 -17.55
N LYS A 9 -11.26 -4.34 -17.76
CA LYS A 9 -10.49 -3.67 -16.70
C LYS A 9 -11.12 -2.32 -16.34
N ALA A 10 -10.76 -1.78 -15.17
CA ALA A 10 -11.10 -0.41 -14.78
C ALA A 10 -10.65 0.64 -15.82
N SER A 11 -9.58 0.38 -16.57
CA SER A 11 -9.11 1.25 -17.66
C SER A 11 -9.94 1.14 -18.96
N GLY A 12 -11.03 0.38 -18.97
CA GLY A 12 -11.81 0.06 -20.17
C GLY A 12 -11.22 -1.03 -21.07
N GLN A 13 -9.94 -1.40 -20.89
CA GLN A 13 -9.26 -2.43 -21.68
C GLN A 13 -9.92 -3.81 -21.51
N ARG A 14 -10.21 -4.48 -22.62
CA ARG A 14 -10.65 -5.89 -22.63
C ARG A 14 -9.45 -6.82 -22.59
N VAL A 15 -9.53 -7.84 -21.73
CA VAL A 15 -8.50 -8.88 -21.59
C VAL A 15 -9.13 -10.23 -21.34
N LYS A 16 -8.42 -11.32 -21.65
CA LYS A 16 -8.86 -12.66 -21.27
C LYS A 16 -8.88 -12.84 -19.76
N PHE A 17 -9.93 -13.45 -19.23
CA PHE A 17 -9.99 -13.88 -17.84
C PHE A 17 -8.84 -14.86 -17.52
N SER A 18 -8.33 -14.79 -16.29
CA SER A 18 -7.23 -15.63 -15.85
C SER A 18 -7.51 -16.20 -14.46
N LEU A 19 -7.93 -17.47 -14.42
CA LEU A 19 -8.06 -18.23 -13.18
C LEU A 19 -6.77 -18.20 -12.33
N PRO A 20 -5.56 -18.39 -12.90
CA PRO A 20 -4.33 -18.31 -12.11
C PRO A 20 -4.15 -16.95 -11.41
N LYS A 21 -4.52 -15.84 -12.06
CA LYS A 21 -4.45 -14.50 -11.45
C LYS A 21 -5.44 -14.36 -10.29
N LEU A 22 -6.68 -14.80 -10.47
CA LEU A 22 -7.69 -14.76 -9.40
C LEU A 22 -7.26 -15.63 -8.22
N ARG A 23 -6.82 -16.87 -8.48
CA ARG A 23 -6.30 -17.79 -7.45
C ARG A 23 -5.18 -17.14 -6.65
N LYS A 24 -4.18 -16.56 -7.33
CA LYS A 24 -3.06 -15.86 -6.66
C LYS A 24 -3.53 -14.67 -5.82
N SER A 25 -4.55 -13.95 -6.28
CA SER A 25 -5.14 -12.84 -5.51
C SER A 25 -5.85 -13.35 -4.24
N LEU A 26 -6.58 -14.47 -4.34
CA LEU A 26 -7.27 -15.08 -3.20
C LEU A 26 -6.27 -15.66 -2.19
N GLN A 27 -5.19 -16.30 -2.64
CA GLN A 27 -4.14 -16.85 -1.77
C GLN A 27 -3.53 -15.79 -0.85
N ARG A 28 -3.36 -14.56 -1.34
CA ARG A 28 -2.86 -13.43 -0.53
C ARG A 28 -3.78 -13.02 0.61
N SER A 29 -5.06 -13.36 0.56
CA SER A 29 -5.97 -13.13 1.68
C SER A 29 -5.69 -14.03 2.89
N GLY A 30 -4.89 -15.10 2.71
CA GLY A 30 -4.67 -16.13 3.71
C GLY A 30 -5.80 -17.17 3.79
N ALA A 31 -6.74 -17.16 2.85
CA ALA A 31 -7.77 -18.20 2.73
C ALA A 31 -7.16 -19.57 2.44
N ASP A 32 -7.73 -20.62 3.01
CA ASP A 32 -7.32 -22.01 2.76
C ASP A 32 -7.71 -22.47 1.35
N GLN A 33 -7.09 -23.56 0.88
CA GLN A 33 -7.30 -24.07 -0.48
C GLN A 33 -8.75 -24.46 -0.78
N LYS A 34 -9.50 -24.96 0.22
CA LYS A 34 -10.91 -25.32 0.05
C LYS A 34 -11.74 -24.05 -0.19
N THR A 35 -11.58 -23.04 0.67
CA THR A 35 -12.22 -21.74 0.51
C THR A 35 -11.88 -21.10 -0.84
N ILE A 36 -10.62 -21.15 -1.26
CA ILE A 36 -10.17 -20.61 -2.55
C ILE A 36 -10.85 -21.34 -3.71
N GLN A 37 -10.86 -22.67 -3.68
CA GLN A 37 -11.42 -23.47 -4.77
C GLN A 37 -12.94 -23.24 -4.91
N GLU A 38 -13.67 -23.17 -3.80
CA GLU A 38 -15.09 -22.82 -3.79
C GLU A 38 -15.37 -21.45 -4.42
N ILE A 39 -14.55 -20.43 -4.10
CA ILE A 39 -14.69 -19.09 -4.69
C ILE A 39 -14.37 -19.13 -6.19
N LEU A 40 -13.33 -19.85 -6.60
CA LEU A 40 -12.95 -19.97 -8.00
C LEU A 40 -14.05 -20.62 -8.84
N ASP A 41 -14.64 -21.71 -8.35
CA ASP A 41 -15.73 -22.41 -9.03
C ASP A 41 -16.96 -21.51 -9.13
N ARG A 42 -17.35 -20.86 -8.04
CA ARG A 42 -18.49 -19.94 -8.04
C ARG A 42 -18.30 -18.76 -8.99
N VAL A 43 -17.14 -18.09 -8.93
CA VAL A 43 -16.84 -16.97 -9.82
C VAL A 43 -16.87 -17.44 -11.27
N ARG A 44 -16.25 -18.60 -11.57
CA ARG A 44 -16.26 -19.20 -12.92
C ARG A 44 -17.67 -19.46 -13.41
N ASP A 45 -18.55 -19.95 -12.55
CA ASP A 45 -19.93 -20.27 -12.92
C ASP A 45 -20.73 -19.03 -13.29
N GLU A 46 -20.49 -17.93 -12.60
CA GLU A 46 -21.16 -16.66 -12.82
C GLU A 46 -20.43 -15.72 -13.83
N LEU A 47 -19.35 -16.17 -14.48
CA LEU A 47 -18.68 -15.39 -15.53
C LEU A 47 -19.58 -15.23 -16.76
N TYR A 48 -19.58 -14.02 -17.32
CA TYR A 48 -20.19 -13.70 -18.60
C TYR A 48 -19.31 -12.72 -19.38
N GLN A 49 -19.54 -12.64 -20.69
CA GLN A 49 -18.75 -11.79 -21.59
C GLN A 49 -18.87 -10.32 -21.20
N GLY A 50 -17.74 -9.64 -21.04
CA GLY A 50 -17.70 -8.23 -20.70
C GLY A 50 -17.86 -7.92 -19.21
N ILE A 51 -17.98 -8.93 -18.33
CA ILE A 51 -17.97 -8.71 -16.87
C ILE A 51 -16.74 -7.89 -16.46
N SER A 52 -16.93 -6.94 -15.55
CA SER A 52 -15.84 -6.08 -15.12
C SER A 52 -14.93 -6.78 -14.10
N THR A 53 -13.64 -6.44 -14.11
CA THR A 53 -12.70 -6.85 -13.05
C THR A 53 -13.14 -6.40 -11.66
N GLN A 54 -13.82 -5.26 -11.56
CA GLN A 54 -14.36 -4.75 -10.31
C GLN A 54 -15.49 -5.64 -9.77
N GLU A 55 -16.35 -6.14 -10.65
CA GLU A 55 -17.45 -7.02 -10.27
C GLU A 55 -16.94 -8.40 -9.85
N ILE A 56 -15.99 -8.98 -10.59
CA ILE A 56 -15.29 -10.21 -10.18
C ILE A 56 -14.67 -10.02 -8.79
N TYR A 57 -14.00 -8.89 -8.57
CA TYR A 57 -13.40 -8.55 -7.28
C TYR A 57 -14.46 -8.46 -6.17
N ASN A 58 -15.58 -7.76 -6.41
CA ASN A 58 -16.64 -7.57 -5.41
C ASN A 58 -17.29 -8.89 -4.99
N ARG A 59 -17.51 -9.80 -5.94
CA ARG A 59 -18.06 -11.14 -5.68
C ARG A 59 -17.11 -11.97 -4.81
N ALA A 60 -15.84 -12.05 -5.20
CA ALA A 60 -14.80 -12.73 -4.43
C ALA A 60 -14.67 -12.12 -3.02
N PHE A 61 -14.68 -10.79 -2.90
CA PHE A 61 -14.62 -10.08 -1.62
C PHE A 61 -15.81 -10.44 -0.72
N ALA A 62 -17.04 -10.44 -1.26
CA ALA A 62 -18.24 -10.79 -0.50
C ALA A 62 -18.19 -12.24 0.01
N MET A 63 -17.71 -13.18 -0.81
CA MET A 63 -17.53 -14.58 -0.41
C MET A 63 -16.47 -14.74 0.68
N LEU A 64 -15.33 -14.05 0.55
CA LEU A 64 -14.29 -14.04 1.59
C LEU A 64 -14.82 -13.49 2.92
N LYS A 65 -15.57 -12.39 2.86
CA LYS A 65 -16.15 -11.75 4.05
C LYS A 65 -17.12 -12.67 4.78
N LYS A 66 -17.95 -13.41 4.04
CA LYS A 66 -18.87 -14.43 4.59
C LYS A 66 -18.12 -15.57 5.29
N ARG A 67 -16.94 -15.94 4.78
CA ARG A 67 -16.11 -16.99 5.37
C ARG A 67 -15.41 -16.52 6.63
N LYS A 68 -14.57 -15.49 6.53
CA LYS A 68 -13.93 -14.81 7.67
C LYS A 68 -13.64 -13.36 7.28
N SER A 69 -14.05 -12.40 8.13
CA SER A 69 -13.86 -10.97 7.86
C SER A 69 -12.40 -10.61 7.55
N ILE A 70 -11.44 -11.25 8.23
CA ILE A 70 -10.01 -11.03 8.03
C ILE A 70 -9.54 -11.31 6.59
N PHE A 71 -10.11 -12.32 5.92
CA PHE A 71 -9.77 -12.62 4.54
C PHE A 71 -10.17 -11.47 3.61
N ALA A 72 -11.36 -10.89 3.85
CA ALA A 72 -11.81 -9.73 3.11
C ALA A 72 -10.92 -8.50 3.35
N SER A 73 -10.54 -8.23 4.61
CA SER A 73 -9.65 -7.11 4.96
C SER A 73 -8.29 -7.22 4.25
N LYS A 74 -7.67 -8.40 4.26
CA LYS A 74 -6.42 -8.65 3.53
C LYS A 74 -6.57 -8.58 2.01
N TYR A 75 -7.64 -9.14 1.47
CA TYR A 75 -7.93 -9.07 0.03
C TYR A 75 -8.15 -7.63 -0.46
N LYS A 76 -8.67 -6.75 0.42
CA LYS A 76 -8.87 -5.32 0.18
C LYS A 76 -7.59 -4.51 0.12
N LEU A 77 -6.44 -5.04 0.55
CA LEU A 77 -5.21 -4.27 0.72
C LEU A 77 -4.88 -3.32 -0.43
N LYS A 78 -5.02 -3.77 -1.68
CA LYS A 78 -4.76 -2.89 -2.84
C LYS A 78 -5.62 -1.63 -2.80
N LYS A 79 -6.93 -1.76 -2.56
CA LYS A 79 -7.86 -0.64 -2.46
C LYS A 79 -7.58 0.21 -1.23
N ALA A 80 -7.28 -0.42 -0.10
CA ALA A 80 -7.00 0.26 1.16
C ALA A 80 -5.82 1.25 1.08
N ILE A 81 -4.80 0.95 0.27
CA ILE A 81 -3.70 1.89 0.06
C ILE A 81 -4.18 3.19 -0.64
N TYR A 82 -5.14 3.12 -1.57
CA TYR A 82 -5.73 4.33 -2.19
C TYR A 82 -6.64 5.09 -1.22
N GLU A 83 -7.17 4.41 -0.21
CA GLU A 83 -7.98 5.02 0.85
C GLU A 83 -7.12 5.77 1.89
N LEU A 84 -5.79 5.80 1.75
CA LEU A 84 -4.90 6.69 2.51
C LEU A 84 -4.98 8.16 2.04
N GLY A 85 -5.66 8.43 0.91
CA GLY A 85 -5.86 9.76 0.37
C GLY A 85 -7.05 10.53 0.98
N PRO A 86 -7.37 11.73 0.46
CA PRO A 86 -6.94 12.24 -0.84
C PRO A 86 -5.58 12.94 -0.85
N THR A 87 -5.03 13.32 0.32
CA THR A 87 -3.73 13.99 0.43
C THR A 87 -2.57 12.99 0.39
N GLY A 88 -1.35 13.48 0.15
CA GLY A 88 -0.13 12.66 0.20
C GLY A 88 0.32 12.31 1.62
N PHE A 89 -0.01 13.17 2.60
CA PHE A 89 0.52 13.08 3.96
C PHE A 89 0.28 11.73 4.65
N PRO A 90 -0.92 11.11 4.65
CA PRO A 90 -1.09 9.81 5.31
C PRO A 90 -0.31 8.70 4.61
N PHE A 91 -0.06 8.82 3.30
CA PHE A 91 0.80 7.87 2.57
C PHE A 91 2.27 8.04 2.96
N GLU A 92 2.77 9.25 3.14
CA GLU A 92 4.12 9.53 3.64
C GLU A 92 4.32 8.95 5.05
N ARG A 93 3.35 9.20 5.95
CA ARG A 93 3.35 8.64 7.31
C ARG A 93 3.27 7.12 7.31
N PHE A 94 2.53 6.54 6.37
CA PHE A 94 2.48 5.10 6.17
C PHE A 94 3.84 4.54 5.74
N VAL A 95 4.52 5.17 4.76
CA VAL A 95 5.87 4.76 4.34
C VAL A 95 6.88 4.90 5.47
N ALA A 96 6.82 6.01 6.22
CA ALA A 96 7.62 6.23 7.41
C ALA A 96 7.44 5.12 8.44
N ALA A 97 6.18 4.77 8.76
CA ALA A 97 5.87 3.68 9.67
C ALA A 97 6.39 2.32 9.15
N LEU A 98 6.33 2.04 7.84
CA LEU A 98 6.91 0.82 7.29
C LEU A 98 8.42 0.72 7.53
N LEU A 99 9.15 1.83 7.40
CA LEU A 99 10.59 1.90 7.66
C LEU A 99 10.89 1.81 9.17
N GLU A 100 10.12 2.50 10.00
CA GLU A 100 10.24 2.46 11.46
C GLU A 100 10.10 1.02 11.99
N TYR A 101 9.04 0.31 11.58
CA TYR A 101 8.84 -1.10 11.94
C TYR A 101 9.83 -2.06 11.26
N SER A 102 10.60 -1.57 10.28
CA SER A 102 11.76 -2.28 9.71
C SER A 102 13.06 -1.98 10.48
N GLY A 103 13.00 -1.21 11.57
CA GLY A 103 14.09 -0.90 12.48
C GLY A 103 14.90 0.33 12.10
N TYR A 104 14.33 1.25 11.33
CA TYR A 104 14.95 2.54 11.04
C TYR A 104 14.52 3.58 12.08
N GLU A 105 15.41 4.52 12.39
CA GLU A 105 15.02 5.82 12.94
C GLU A 105 14.44 6.65 11.79
N VAL A 106 13.25 7.23 11.97
CA VAL A 106 12.52 7.88 10.87
C VAL A 106 12.07 9.28 11.27
N ALA A 107 12.23 10.22 10.35
CA ALA A 107 11.66 11.56 10.40
C ALA A 107 10.92 11.86 9.08
N VAL A 108 10.05 12.86 9.09
CA VAL A 108 9.07 13.13 8.03
C VAL A 108 8.93 14.62 7.82
N GLY A 109 8.77 15.06 6.57
CA GLY A 109 8.69 16.49 6.21
C GLY A 109 9.92 17.28 6.66
N GLN A 110 11.12 16.76 6.36
CA GLN A 110 12.38 17.37 6.79
C GLN A 110 12.95 18.28 5.70
N TYR A 111 13.47 19.44 6.08
CA TYR A 111 14.11 20.36 5.14
C TYR A 111 15.61 20.12 5.06
N PHE A 112 16.12 20.03 3.84
CA PHE A 112 17.54 19.89 3.52
C PHE A 112 18.00 21.07 2.68
N GLN A 113 19.10 21.69 3.08
CA GLN A 113 19.77 22.68 2.25
C GLN A 113 20.62 21.93 1.21
N GLY A 114 20.20 21.95 -0.04
CA GLY A 114 21.04 21.49 -1.15
C GLY A 114 22.07 22.55 -1.55
N LYS A 115 22.91 22.21 -2.53
CA LYS A 115 23.86 23.15 -3.11
C LYS A 115 23.17 24.38 -3.70
N CYS A 116 22.03 24.19 -4.37
CA CYS A 116 21.33 25.26 -5.07
C CYS A 116 20.14 25.80 -4.28
N VAL A 117 19.28 24.92 -3.76
CA VAL A 117 18.03 25.30 -3.09
C VAL A 117 17.70 24.42 -1.89
N SER A 118 16.77 24.89 -1.05
CA SER A 118 16.21 24.07 0.02
C SER A 118 15.18 23.08 -0.54
N HIS A 119 15.20 21.84 -0.04
CA HIS A 119 14.31 20.75 -0.44
C HIS A 119 13.55 20.22 0.77
N GLU A 120 12.23 20.09 0.67
CA GLU A 120 11.45 19.32 1.63
C GLU A 120 11.48 17.83 1.25
N VAL A 121 12.01 16.99 2.11
CA VAL A 121 12.08 15.54 1.95
C VAL A 121 10.96 14.89 2.74
N ASP A 122 10.11 14.13 2.05
CA ASP A 122 8.90 13.54 2.63
C ASP A 122 9.22 12.57 3.79
N VAL A 123 10.20 11.67 3.61
CA VAL A 123 10.63 10.71 4.62
C VAL A 123 12.15 10.60 4.66
N VAL A 124 12.72 10.68 5.86
CA VAL A 124 14.13 10.44 6.15
C VAL A 124 14.24 9.20 7.02
N ALA A 125 15.13 8.27 6.70
CA ALA A 125 15.32 7.06 7.50
C ALA A 125 16.80 6.70 7.68
N LYS A 126 17.19 6.34 8.90
CA LYS A 126 18.58 5.97 9.24
C LYS A 126 18.64 4.61 9.93
N LYS A 127 19.57 3.75 9.50
CA LYS A 127 19.82 2.43 10.10
C LYS A 127 21.14 1.84 9.63
N ASN A 128 22.01 1.40 10.55
CA ASN A 128 23.22 0.62 10.21
C ASN A 128 24.06 1.21 9.06
N GLY A 129 24.31 2.52 9.09
CA GLY A 129 25.04 3.23 8.04
C GLY A 129 24.20 3.60 6.80
N GLN A 130 22.98 3.10 6.68
CA GLN A 130 22.01 3.57 5.67
C GLN A 130 21.44 4.91 6.10
N TYR A 131 21.40 5.85 5.16
CA TYR A 131 20.79 7.16 5.31
C TYR A 131 19.96 7.46 4.06
N ILE A 132 18.66 7.18 4.20
CA ILE A 132 17.67 7.27 3.13
C ILE A 132 16.99 8.63 3.17
N VAL A 133 16.86 9.25 2.00
CA VAL A 133 15.87 10.30 1.72
C VAL A 133 14.88 9.76 0.69
N ALA A 134 13.60 9.78 1.03
CA ALA A 134 12.55 9.18 0.22
C ALA A 134 11.48 10.21 -0.13
N GLU A 135 11.13 10.21 -1.42
CA GLU A 135 10.08 11.02 -1.99
C GLU A 135 8.85 10.14 -2.28
N CYS A 136 7.74 10.47 -1.65
CA CYS A 136 6.46 9.81 -1.84
C CYS A 136 5.65 10.53 -2.92
N LYS A 137 5.10 9.74 -3.85
CA LYS A 137 4.21 10.22 -4.90
C LYS A 137 2.93 9.41 -4.90
N PHE A 138 1.94 9.98 -4.21
CA PHE A 138 0.62 9.41 -4.08
C PHE A 138 -0.28 9.79 -5.27
N HIS A 139 -1.09 8.84 -5.72
CA HIS A 139 -2.10 9.04 -6.76
C HIS A 139 -3.45 8.45 -6.34
N GLY A 140 -4.51 9.25 -6.44
CA GLY A 140 -5.88 8.80 -6.15
C GLY A 140 -6.46 7.87 -7.22
N ASP A 141 -6.00 7.97 -8.47
CA ASP A 141 -6.45 7.11 -9.57
C ASP A 141 -5.58 5.83 -9.69
N PRO A 142 -6.15 4.63 -9.47
CA PRO A 142 -5.45 3.36 -9.64
C PRO A 142 -5.01 3.03 -11.07
N SER A 143 -5.53 3.75 -12.06
CA SER A 143 -5.16 3.59 -13.47
C SER A 143 -3.86 4.32 -13.82
N ARG A 144 -3.50 5.35 -13.04
CA ARG A 144 -2.31 6.18 -13.25
C ARG A 144 -1.04 5.42 -12.85
N LYS A 145 -0.03 5.53 -13.72
CA LYS A 145 1.34 5.08 -13.43
C LYS A 145 2.25 6.28 -13.18
N CYS A 146 3.27 6.12 -12.35
CA CYS A 146 4.37 7.07 -12.27
C CYS A 146 5.25 6.90 -13.50
N ASP A 147 5.25 7.91 -14.37
CA ASP A 147 6.12 7.96 -15.55
C ASP A 147 7.54 8.41 -15.20
N VAL A 148 8.41 8.44 -16.20
CA VAL A 148 9.85 8.74 -16.04
C VAL A 148 10.14 10.17 -15.58
N LYS A 149 9.21 11.11 -15.72
CA LYS A 149 9.41 12.49 -15.26
C LYS A 149 9.57 12.56 -13.74
N VAL A 150 8.89 11.68 -13.01
CA VAL A 150 8.96 11.60 -11.55
C VAL A 150 10.37 11.25 -11.06
N PRO A 151 10.98 10.10 -11.45
CA PRO A 151 12.34 9.80 -11.01
C PRO A 151 13.37 10.76 -11.62
N LEU A 152 13.18 11.31 -12.82
CA LEU A 152 14.05 12.36 -13.36
C LEU A 152 14.11 13.59 -12.43
N TYR A 153 12.94 14.09 -12.03
CA TYR A 153 12.84 15.22 -11.12
C TYR A 153 13.43 14.92 -9.74
N ILE A 154 13.08 13.77 -9.16
CA ILE A 154 13.57 13.38 -7.82
C ILE A 154 15.08 13.14 -7.84
N HIS A 155 15.63 12.56 -8.91
CA HIS A 155 17.08 12.42 -9.07
C HIS A 155 17.79 13.78 -9.06
N SER A 156 17.24 14.77 -9.76
CA SER A 156 17.81 16.13 -9.75
C SER A 156 17.83 16.74 -8.34
N ARG A 157 16.77 16.53 -7.56
CA ARG A 157 16.70 17.01 -6.16
C ARG A 157 17.69 16.29 -5.27
N TYR A 158 17.73 14.96 -5.38
CA TYR A 158 18.66 14.13 -4.63
C TYR A 158 20.12 14.54 -4.89
N MET A 159 20.49 14.78 -6.15
CA MET A 159 21.82 15.26 -6.50
C MET A 159 22.14 16.64 -5.92
N ASP A 160 21.17 17.53 -5.82
CA ASP A 160 21.38 18.84 -5.18
C ASP A 160 21.58 18.71 -3.66
N ILE A 161 20.83 17.81 -3.01
CA ILE A 161 20.97 17.48 -1.57
C ILE A 161 22.33 16.82 -1.27
N LEU A 162 22.81 15.92 -2.13
CA LEU A 162 24.09 15.24 -1.92
C LEU A 162 25.29 16.19 -1.84
N ASN A 163 25.19 17.33 -2.53
CA ASN A 163 26.23 18.36 -2.57
C ASN A 163 26.12 19.37 -1.42
N ASP A 164 25.47 19.00 -0.31
CA ASP A 164 25.44 19.80 0.92
C ASP A 164 26.86 19.98 1.50
N PRO A 165 27.34 21.22 1.71
CA PRO A 165 28.65 21.50 2.29
C PRO A 165 28.81 21.05 3.76
N SER A 166 27.75 20.66 4.47
CA SER A 166 27.82 20.20 5.87
C SER A 166 28.45 18.80 6.05
N GLY A 167 28.51 17.99 4.98
CA GLY A 167 29.12 16.66 4.98
C GLY A 167 28.25 15.53 5.57
N ASN A 168 27.03 15.81 6.03
CA ASN A 168 26.07 14.80 6.51
C ASN A 168 25.05 14.42 5.41
N SER A 169 25.57 13.94 4.28
CA SER A 169 24.76 13.64 3.10
C SER A 169 24.09 12.26 3.21
N PRO A 170 22.83 12.12 2.71
CA PRO A 170 22.23 10.81 2.53
C PRO A 170 23.03 9.96 1.53
N ASN A 171 22.85 8.64 1.58
CA ASN A 171 23.51 7.72 0.66
C ASN A 171 22.52 6.90 -0.18
N GLU A 172 21.22 7.00 0.09
CA GLU A 172 20.17 6.38 -0.70
C GLU A 172 19.04 7.37 -1.02
N GLY A 173 18.76 7.56 -2.32
CA GLY A 173 17.59 8.30 -2.80
C GLY A 173 16.46 7.35 -3.20
N TRP A 174 15.29 7.52 -2.60
CA TRP A 174 14.14 6.64 -2.81
C TRP A 174 12.99 7.36 -3.51
N VAL A 175 12.31 6.67 -4.42
CA VAL A 175 11.02 7.10 -5.00
C VAL A 175 9.96 6.07 -4.63
N VAL A 176 8.95 6.50 -3.89
CA VAL A 176 7.89 5.63 -3.38
C VAL A 176 6.54 6.04 -3.97
N THR A 177 5.77 5.09 -4.49
CA THR A 177 4.40 5.35 -5.00
C THR A 177 3.42 4.26 -4.63
N ASN A 178 2.15 4.62 -4.45
CA ASN A 178 1.07 3.66 -4.24
C ASN A 178 0.62 2.94 -5.52
N THR A 179 1.00 3.43 -6.70
CA THR A 179 0.62 2.82 -7.98
C THR A 179 1.74 1.93 -8.51
N GLN A 180 2.10 2.07 -9.79
CA GLN A 180 3.13 1.32 -10.48
C GLN A 180 3.98 2.29 -11.31
N PHE A 181 5.25 1.95 -11.51
CA PHE A 181 6.13 2.69 -12.42
C PHE A 181 5.92 2.23 -13.87
N THR A 182 6.16 3.13 -14.84
CA THR A 182 6.34 2.74 -16.25
C THR A 182 7.67 2.01 -16.45
N GLN A 183 7.84 1.35 -17.60
CA GLN A 183 9.11 0.69 -17.91
C GLN A 183 10.27 1.68 -17.96
N ASP A 184 10.06 2.85 -18.58
CA ASP A 184 11.08 3.91 -18.64
C ASP A 184 11.44 4.47 -17.26
N ALA A 185 10.45 4.63 -16.36
CA ALA A 185 10.70 5.06 -14.99
C ALA A 185 11.57 4.04 -14.22
N VAL A 186 11.30 2.74 -14.40
CA VAL A 186 12.12 1.67 -13.80
C VAL A 186 13.52 1.66 -14.40
N ALA A 187 13.64 1.74 -15.72
CA ALA A 187 14.91 1.72 -16.43
C ALA A 187 15.80 2.90 -16.00
N PHE A 188 15.27 4.13 -16.05
CA PHE A 188 15.99 5.32 -15.63
C PHE A 188 16.36 5.27 -14.15
N GLY A 189 15.39 5.06 -13.25
CA GLY A 189 15.63 5.12 -11.81
C GLY A 189 16.67 4.10 -11.34
N THR A 190 16.61 2.88 -11.87
CA THR A 190 17.62 1.84 -11.58
C THR A 190 18.99 2.22 -12.12
N CYS A 191 19.05 2.78 -13.34
CA CYS A 191 20.32 3.20 -13.99
C CYS A 191 21.06 4.26 -13.16
N VAL A 192 20.33 5.25 -12.62
CA VAL A 192 20.92 6.34 -11.84
C VAL A 192 21.05 6.05 -10.34
N GLY A 193 20.75 4.82 -9.91
CA GLY A 193 20.91 4.39 -8.52
C GLY A 193 19.79 4.82 -7.55
N LEU A 194 18.62 5.25 -8.05
CA LEU A 194 17.45 5.47 -7.19
C LEU A 194 16.82 4.13 -6.79
N PHE A 195 16.43 4.01 -5.52
CA PHE A 195 15.60 2.90 -5.08
C PHE A 195 14.13 3.18 -5.39
N LEU A 196 13.51 2.34 -6.21
CA LEU A 196 12.11 2.48 -6.59
C LEU A 196 11.24 1.52 -5.79
N LEU A 197 10.21 2.04 -5.12
CA LEU A 197 9.26 1.26 -4.33
C LEU A 197 7.83 1.56 -4.79
N SER A 198 7.12 0.53 -5.26
CA SER A 198 5.73 0.66 -5.69
C SER A 198 4.85 -0.45 -5.12
N TRP A 199 3.57 -0.47 -5.50
CA TRP A 199 2.65 -1.56 -5.17
C TRP A 199 3.21 -2.95 -5.52
N ASP A 200 3.99 -3.07 -6.60
CA ASP A 200 4.48 -4.35 -7.09
C ASP A 200 5.95 -4.42 -7.50
N PHE A 201 6.72 -3.34 -7.27
CA PHE A 201 8.15 -3.28 -7.49
C PHE A 201 8.91 -2.86 -6.21
N PRO A 202 10.13 -3.39 -5.97
CA PRO A 202 10.75 -4.51 -6.68
C PRO A 202 10.05 -5.83 -6.35
N LYS A 203 10.11 -6.80 -7.27
CA LYS A 203 9.45 -8.10 -7.07
C LYS A 203 10.01 -8.80 -5.82
N GLY A 204 9.15 -9.18 -4.89
CA GLY A 204 9.53 -9.84 -3.63
C GLY A 204 9.84 -8.87 -2.48
N ASN A 205 9.93 -7.57 -2.77
CA ASN A 205 10.17 -6.55 -1.76
C ASN A 205 9.40 -5.24 -2.04
N SER A 206 8.27 -5.37 -2.75
CA SER A 206 7.35 -4.27 -3.05
C SER A 206 6.52 -3.87 -1.84
N LEU A 207 5.75 -2.78 -1.91
CA LEU A 207 4.90 -2.33 -0.80
C LEU A 207 4.00 -3.45 -0.28
N LYS A 208 3.27 -4.14 -1.18
CA LYS A 208 2.40 -5.25 -0.76
C LYS A 208 3.19 -6.38 -0.08
N ASP A 209 4.39 -6.70 -0.60
CA ASP A 209 5.18 -7.82 -0.09
C ASP A 209 5.72 -7.49 1.31
N ARG A 210 6.11 -6.23 1.54
CA ARG A 210 6.54 -5.71 2.84
C ARG A 210 5.40 -5.71 3.85
N ILE A 211 4.21 -5.24 3.44
CA ILE A 211 3.02 -5.21 4.29
C ILE A 211 2.64 -6.62 4.74
N ASP A 212 2.50 -7.54 3.80
CA ASP A 212 2.10 -8.93 4.08
C ASP A 212 3.15 -9.63 4.97
N ARG A 213 4.45 -9.46 4.67
CA ARG A 213 5.54 -10.09 5.42
C ARG A 213 5.66 -9.57 6.86
N LEU A 214 5.44 -8.27 7.07
CA LEU A 214 5.67 -7.63 8.37
C LEU A 214 4.38 -7.53 9.22
N GLY A 215 3.21 -7.81 8.64
CA GLY A 215 1.91 -7.61 9.29
C GLY A 215 1.57 -6.12 9.46
N LEU A 216 2.04 -5.26 8.55
CA LEU A 216 1.92 -3.80 8.63
C LEU A 216 0.76 -3.30 7.76
N TYR A 217 -0.43 -3.85 7.98
CA TYR A 217 -1.61 -3.44 7.24
C TYR A 217 -2.05 -2.01 7.63
N PRO A 218 -2.41 -1.17 6.64
CA PRO A 218 -2.89 0.18 6.93
C PRO A 218 -4.28 0.15 7.56
N ILE A 219 -4.64 1.12 8.40
CA ILE A 219 -5.93 1.13 9.09
C ILE A 219 -7.14 1.05 8.13
N THR A 220 -6.96 1.53 6.90
CA THR A 220 -7.95 1.54 5.82
C THR A 220 -8.37 0.14 5.34
N VAL A 221 -7.60 -0.91 5.64
CA VAL A 221 -8.03 -2.29 5.31
C VAL A 221 -9.24 -2.74 6.12
N SER A 222 -9.49 -2.12 7.28
CA SER A 222 -10.59 -2.52 8.14
C SER A 222 -11.92 -2.47 7.40
N THR A 223 -12.68 -3.55 7.58
CA THR A 223 -14.05 -3.68 7.06
C THR A 223 -15.11 -3.41 8.12
N LEU A 224 -14.68 -3.14 9.36
CA LEU A 224 -15.53 -2.84 10.52
C LEU A 224 -15.61 -1.34 10.83
N MET A 225 -14.67 -0.55 10.32
CA MET A 225 -14.61 0.90 10.49
C MET A 225 -15.19 1.61 9.26
N SER A 226 -15.94 2.68 9.52
CA SER A 226 -16.41 3.62 8.51
C SER A 226 -15.28 4.50 7.99
N GLU A 227 -15.49 5.13 6.84
CA GLU A 227 -14.51 6.07 6.27
C GLU A 227 -14.26 7.28 7.19
N ARG A 228 -15.28 7.76 7.90
CA ARG A 228 -15.13 8.85 8.88
C ARG A 228 -14.21 8.47 10.04
N GLU A 229 -14.36 7.26 10.58
CA GLU A 229 -13.52 6.78 11.69
C GLU A 229 -12.08 6.54 11.24
N LYS A 230 -11.88 6.04 10.02
CA LYS A 230 -10.54 5.91 9.43
C LYS A 230 -9.91 7.27 9.23
N GLY A 231 -10.64 8.24 8.68
CA GLY A 231 -10.17 9.62 8.51
C GLY A 231 -9.72 10.24 9.83
N PHE A 232 -10.53 10.12 10.88
CA PHE A 232 -10.20 10.60 12.23
C PHE A 232 -8.87 10.02 12.76
N LEU A 233 -8.60 8.75 12.49
CA LEU A 233 -7.37 8.07 12.88
C LEU A 233 -6.16 8.52 12.03
N LEU A 234 -6.35 8.65 10.72
CA LEU A 234 -5.30 9.12 9.81
C LEU A 234 -4.85 10.55 10.14
N GLU A 235 -5.78 11.44 10.50
CA GLU A 235 -5.49 12.81 10.96
C GLU A 235 -4.65 12.86 12.26
N ARG A 236 -4.54 11.74 12.97
CA ARG A 236 -3.80 11.60 14.24
C ARG A 236 -2.59 10.69 14.10
N ASP A 237 -2.09 10.54 12.88
CA ASP A 237 -0.96 9.70 12.51
C ASP A 237 -1.12 8.22 12.90
N VAL A 238 -2.38 7.73 12.96
CA VAL A 238 -2.67 6.30 13.14
C VAL A 238 -2.94 5.68 11.77
N VAL A 239 -1.85 5.36 11.08
CA VAL A 239 -1.85 4.83 9.71
C VAL A 239 -1.85 3.31 9.64
N LEU A 240 -1.42 2.62 10.70
CA LEU A 240 -1.35 1.15 10.78
C LEU A 240 -2.35 0.55 11.77
N CYS A 241 -2.87 -0.64 11.47
CA CYS A 241 -3.67 -1.44 12.40
C CYS A 241 -2.95 -1.69 13.73
N ARG A 242 -1.63 -1.94 13.69
CA ARG A 242 -0.81 -2.16 14.88
C ARG A 242 -0.69 -0.91 15.76
N GLN A 243 -0.66 0.29 15.17
CA GLN A 243 -0.62 1.54 15.94
C GLN A 243 -1.93 1.75 16.72
N LEU A 244 -3.08 1.39 16.12
CA LEU A 244 -4.37 1.47 16.81
C LEU A 244 -4.43 0.53 18.03
N LEU A 245 -3.74 -0.62 18.01
CA LEU A 245 -3.66 -1.49 19.18
C LEU A 245 -3.06 -0.79 20.39
N GLN A 246 -2.05 0.06 20.17
CA GLN A 246 -1.40 0.84 21.22
C GLN A 246 -2.21 2.08 21.58
N LYS A 247 -2.85 2.71 20.58
CA LYS A 247 -3.63 3.95 20.73
C LYS A 247 -5.15 3.70 20.73
N HIS A 248 -5.58 2.62 21.37
CA HIS A 248 -6.98 2.16 21.39
C HIS A 248 -7.94 3.17 22.03
N PHE A 249 -7.43 4.08 22.88
CA PHE A 249 -8.19 5.19 23.45
C PHE A 249 -8.87 6.09 22.40
N TYR A 250 -8.38 6.11 21.16
CA TYR A 250 -9.06 6.81 20.07
C TYR A 250 -10.43 6.23 19.72
N LEU A 251 -10.68 4.95 20.02
CA LEU A 251 -12.00 4.35 19.86
C LEU A 251 -13.00 4.92 20.88
N ASP A 252 -12.54 5.31 22.07
CA ASP A 252 -13.37 6.03 23.06
C ASP A 252 -13.75 7.42 22.55
N HIS A 253 -12.78 8.15 22.00
CA HIS A 253 -13.00 9.49 21.42
C HIS A 253 -13.99 9.47 20.26
N LEU A 254 -14.04 8.36 19.52
CA LEU A 254 -15.01 8.13 18.44
C LEU A 254 -16.41 7.72 18.94
N GLY A 255 -16.58 7.51 20.25
CA GLY A 255 -17.86 7.05 20.83
C GLY A 255 -18.24 5.64 20.39
N ILE A 256 -17.27 4.78 20.07
CA ILE A 256 -17.52 3.41 19.65
C ILE A 256 -17.97 2.59 20.86
N SER A 257 -19.03 1.80 20.73
CA SER A 257 -19.50 0.92 21.80
C SER A 257 -18.49 -0.19 22.13
N GLU A 258 -18.45 -0.64 23.39
CA GLU A 258 -17.51 -1.70 23.85
C GLU A 258 -17.54 -2.95 22.97
N GLN A 259 -18.73 -3.47 22.67
CA GLN A 259 -18.89 -4.64 21.80
C GLN A 259 -18.30 -4.44 20.39
N ARG A 260 -18.28 -3.20 19.88
CA ARG A 260 -17.68 -2.89 18.59
C ARG A 260 -16.18 -2.62 18.72
N LYS A 261 -15.71 -2.03 19.83
CA LYS A 261 -14.28 -1.92 20.14
C LYS A 261 -13.63 -3.29 20.17
N ASP A 262 -14.23 -4.25 20.87
CA ASP A 262 -13.71 -5.63 20.94
C ASP A 262 -13.56 -6.25 19.54
N ARG A 263 -14.57 -6.09 18.69
CA ARG A 263 -14.52 -6.60 17.30
C ARG A 263 -13.43 -5.92 16.47
N ILE A 264 -13.30 -4.60 16.57
CA ILE A 264 -12.25 -3.83 15.87
C ILE A 264 -10.87 -4.25 16.37
N MET A 265 -10.66 -4.31 17.69
CA MET A 265 -9.38 -4.67 18.30
C MET A 265 -8.98 -6.11 17.97
N ASN A 266 -9.94 -7.04 17.92
CA ASN A 266 -9.68 -8.40 17.45
C ASN A 266 -9.28 -8.43 15.96
N GLU A 267 -9.93 -7.65 15.09
CA GLU A 267 -9.51 -7.48 13.69
C GLU A 267 -8.08 -6.93 13.60
N MET A 268 -7.76 -5.87 14.36
CA MET A 268 -6.43 -5.27 14.39
C MET A 268 -5.36 -6.24 14.85
N LYS A 269 -5.62 -7.05 15.90
CA LYS A 269 -4.70 -8.10 16.38
C LYS A 269 -4.44 -9.13 15.28
N MET A 270 -5.49 -9.60 14.60
CA MET A 270 -5.35 -10.57 13.52
C MET A 270 -4.56 -10.02 12.32
N LEU A 271 -4.72 -8.72 12.01
CA LEU A 271 -3.97 -8.05 10.95
C LEU A 271 -2.51 -7.77 11.35
N ALA A 272 -2.26 -7.48 12.63
CA ALA A 272 -0.93 -7.17 13.15
C ALA A 272 -0.06 -8.41 13.45
N ASN A 273 -0.63 -9.62 13.34
CA ASN A 273 0.09 -10.86 13.57
C ASN A 273 0.85 -11.31 12.31
N ARG A 274 2.10 -11.74 12.51
CA ARG A 274 2.88 -12.46 11.51
C ARG A 274 2.39 -13.92 11.50
N TYR A 275 2.24 -14.50 10.31
CA TYR A 275 1.96 -15.93 10.14
C TYR A 275 3.27 -16.69 10.10
#